data_AF-A0A9E5NEY0-F1
#
_entry.id   AF-A0A9E5NEY0-F1
#
_cell.length_a   1.000
_cell.length_b   1.000
_cell.length_c   1.000
_cell.angle_alpha   90.00
_cell.angle_beta   90.00
_cell.angle_gamma   90.00
#
_symmetry.space_group_name_H-M   'P 1'
#
loop_
_entity.id
_entity.type
_entity.pdbx_description
1 polymer ?
#
loop_
_entity_poly.entity_id
_entity_poly.type
_entity_poly.pdbx_seq_one_letter_code
_entity_poly.pdbx_strand_id
1 'polypeptide(L)'
;RGLTAPLRSLTAAASQMSGDDLSARAPVHGKDEIGQLGRQFNQMADRLEASFAELAAERDALRRFIADASHELRTPITALRTFNELLQGPAADEPATRGEFLSESQTQIDRL
;
A
#
# COMPACT_ATOMS: atom_id res chain seq x y z
N ARG A 1 38.62 15.63 28.11
CA ARG A 1 37.23 16.00 27.76
C ARG A 1 37.06 15.71 26.26
N GLY A 2 36.33 14.68 25.84
CA GLY A 2 36.28 14.37 24.40
C GLY A 2 35.32 13.28 23.92
N LEU A 3 34.76 12.43 24.80
CA LEU A 3 33.91 11.30 24.39
C LEU A 3 32.41 11.56 24.52
N THR A 4 32.01 12.53 25.35
CA THR A 4 30.60 12.81 25.64
C THR A 4 29.88 13.54 24.51
N ALA A 5 30.57 14.37 23.74
CA ALA A 5 29.94 15.12 22.65
C ALA A 5 29.51 14.22 21.48
N PRO A 6 30.37 13.32 20.94
CA PRO A 6 29.95 12.39 19.89
C PRO A 6 28.81 11.47 20.31
N LEU A 7 28.83 10.94 21.54
CA LEU A 7 27.75 10.10 22.05
C LEU A 7 26.43 10.86 22.15
N ARG A 8 26.46 12.12 22.61
CA ARG A 8 25.26 12.96 22.66
C ARG A 8 24.68 13.23 21.25
N SER A 9 25.54 13.43 20.25
CA SER A 9 25.11 13.59 18.85
C SER A 9 24.48 12.32 18.29
N LEU A 10 25.05 11.14 18.59
CA LEU A 10 24.47 9.86 18.20
C LEU A 10 23.09 9.65 18.84
N THR A 11 22.97 9.93 20.15
CA THR A 11 21.68 9.87 20.85
C THR A 11 20.66 10.84 20.25
N ALA A 12 21.06 12.06 19.91
CA ALA A 12 20.17 13.03 19.28
C ALA A 12 19.66 12.56 17.91
N ALA A 13 20.53 12.01 17.07
CA ALA A 13 20.14 11.44 15.78
C ALA A 13 19.19 10.25 15.94
N ALA A 14 19.47 9.35 16.89
CA ALA A 14 18.59 8.22 17.20
C ALA A 14 17.21 8.68 17.70
N SER A 15 17.15 9.73 18.54
CA SER A 15 15.88 10.30 18.99
C SER A 15 15.09 10.94 17.85
N GLN A 16 15.74 11.65 16.93
CA GLN A 16 15.09 12.22 15.73
C GLN A 16 14.49 11.12 14.84
N MET A 17 15.26 10.05 14.59
CA MET A 17 14.79 8.89 13.84
C MET A 17 13.65 8.13 14.51
N SER A 18 13.66 8.00 15.83
CA SER A 18 12.56 7.34 16.56
C SER A 18 11.25 8.14 16.54
N GLY A 19 11.34 9.43 16.23
CA GLY A 19 10.19 10.25 15.85
C GLY A 19 9.86 10.04 14.37
N ASP A 20 9.75 11.14 13.65
CA ASP A 20 9.26 11.12 12.25
C ASP A 20 10.34 11.44 11.21
N ASP A 21 11.61 11.59 11.61
CA ASP A 21 12.70 11.95 10.70
C ASP A 21 13.67 10.78 10.46
N LEU A 22 13.31 9.91 9.52
CA LEU A 22 14.16 8.80 9.08
C LEU A 22 15.42 9.26 8.31
N SER A 23 15.49 10.53 7.91
CA SER A 23 16.65 11.08 7.20
C SER A 23 17.76 11.54 8.16
N ALA A 24 17.47 11.60 9.47
CA ALA A 24 18.45 12.00 10.48
C ALA A 24 19.67 11.06 10.48
N ARG A 25 20.87 11.65 10.62
CA ARG A 25 22.15 10.93 10.65
C ARG A 25 23.04 11.44 11.77
N ALA A 26 23.81 10.53 12.36
CA ALA A 26 24.81 10.88 13.34
C ALA A 26 26.09 11.39 12.65
N PRO A 27 26.67 12.52 13.10
CA PRO A 27 27.92 12.99 12.56
C PRO A 27 29.08 12.08 12.97
N VAL A 28 29.79 11.54 11.99
CA VAL A 28 30.89 10.59 12.21
C VAL A 28 32.21 11.34 12.32
N HIS A 29 32.87 11.22 13.46
CA HIS A 29 34.21 11.77 13.70
C HIS A 29 35.16 10.66 14.10
N GLY A 30 36.43 10.77 13.68
CA GLY A 30 37.47 9.84 14.09
C GLY A 30 37.39 8.44 13.45
N LYS A 31 38.47 7.68 13.68
CA LYS A 31 38.62 6.29 13.22
C LYS A 31 38.52 5.28 14.37
N ASP A 32 38.17 5.75 15.56
CA ASP A 32 37.99 4.94 16.77
C ASP A 32 36.63 4.22 16.78
N GLU A 33 36.36 3.52 17.87
CA GLU A 33 35.15 2.74 18.11
C GLU A 33 33.89 3.62 18.06
N ILE A 34 33.98 4.88 18.47
CA ILE A 34 32.86 5.83 18.41
C ILE A 34 32.56 6.19 16.95
N GLY A 35 33.58 6.49 16.16
CA GLY A 35 33.43 6.71 14.73
C GLY A 35 32.85 5.47 14.02
N GLN A 36 33.27 4.27 14.41
CA GLN A 36 32.73 3.02 13.86
C GLN A 36 31.25 2.84 14.20
N LEU A 37 30.86 3.09 15.45
CA LEU A 37 29.47 3.02 15.88
C LEU A 37 28.58 4.00 15.13
N GLY A 38 29.04 5.25 14.93
CA GLY A 38 28.31 6.25 14.15
C GLY A 38 28.08 5.82 12.69
N ARG A 39 29.09 5.21 12.05
CA ARG A 39 28.95 4.65 10.69
C ARG A 39 27.94 3.50 10.64
N GLN A 40 27.98 2.59 11.61
CA GLN A 40 27.04 1.48 11.70
C GLN A 40 25.62 1.96 11.94
N PHE A 41 25.42 2.97 12.80
CA PHE A 41 24.14 3.61 13.00
C PHE A 41 23.60 4.21 11.70
N ASN A 42 24.40 5.01 10.99
CA ASN A 42 23.97 5.59 9.71
C ASN A 42 23.63 4.53 8.67
N GLN A 43 24.38 3.43 8.61
CA GLN A 43 24.07 2.32 7.71
C GLN A 43 22.74 1.63 8.06
N MET A 44 22.42 1.48 9.34
CA MET A 44 21.09 1.00 9.76
C MET A 44 20.00 2.01 9.41
N ALA A 45 20.28 3.31 9.55
CA ALA A 45 19.36 4.37 9.18
C ALA A 45 19.04 4.36 7.67
N ASP A 46 20.05 4.23 6.82
CA ASP A 46 19.89 4.13 5.37
C ASP A 46 19.00 2.92 4.98
N ARG A 47 19.21 1.77 5.63
CA ARG A 47 18.39 0.57 5.40
C ARG A 47 16.95 0.77 5.85
N LEU A 48 16.75 1.38 7.01
CA LEU A 48 15.41 1.63 7.55
C LEU A 48 14.64 2.59 6.64
N GLU A 49 15.25 3.70 6.23
CA GLU A 49 14.67 4.67 5.31
C GLU A 49 14.29 4.01 3.97
N ALA A 50 15.16 3.19 3.40
CA ALA A 50 14.88 2.44 2.18
C ALA A 50 13.69 1.49 2.34
N SER A 51 13.63 0.72 3.44
CA SER A 51 12.50 -0.19 3.70
C SER A 51 11.17 0.54 3.88
N PHE A 52 11.17 1.70 4.53
CA PHE A 52 9.95 2.53 4.65
C PHE A 52 9.51 3.08 3.29
N ALA A 53 10.45 3.52 2.45
CA ALA A 53 10.14 4.00 1.10
C ALA A 53 9.55 2.88 0.23
N GLU A 54 10.10 1.66 0.31
CA GLU A 54 9.59 0.48 -0.38
C GLU A 54 8.16 0.13 0.08
N LEU A 55 7.93 0.07 1.39
CA LEU A 55 6.60 -0.20 1.96
C LEU A 55 5.58 0.86 1.54
N ALA A 56 5.98 2.14 1.48
CA ALA A 56 5.11 3.21 1.01
C ALA A 56 4.72 3.02 -0.46
N ALA A 57 5.69 2.66 -1.32
CA ALA A 57 5.45 2.39 -2.73
C ALA A 57 4.53 1.18 -2.93
N GLU A 58 4.74 0.09 -2.20
CA GLU A 58 3.89 -1.10 -2.22
C GLU A 58 2.45 -0.79 -1.78
N ARG A 59 2.30 -0.03 -0.67
CA ARG A 59 0.98 0.40 -0.18
C ARG A 59 0.25 1.22 -1.24
N ASP A 60 0.94 2.14 -1.90
CA ASP A 60 0.34 2.99 -2.91
C ASP A 60 0.03 2.23 -4.22
N ALA A 61 0.80 1.18 -4.54
CA ALA A 61 0.46 0.24 -5.61
C ALA A 61 -0.79 -0.59 -5.26
N LEU A 62 -0.87 -1.14 -4.05
CA LEU A 62 -2.02 -1.92 -3.59
C LEU A 62 -3.30 -1.09 -3.56
N ARG A 63 -3.22 0.17 -3.11
CA ARG A 63 -4.36 1.10 -3.12
C ARG A 63 -4.89 1.33 -4.53
N ARG A 64 -4.00 1.53 -5.50
CA ARG A 64 -4.38 1.67 -6.92
C ARG A 64 -5.01 0.39 -7.45
N PHE A 65 -4.38 -0.76 -7.20
CA PHE A 65 -4.92 -2.05 -7.60
C PHE A 65 -6.34 -2.29 -7.06
N ILE A 66 -6.57 -2.03 -5.77
CA ILE A 66 -7.91 -2.17 -5.16
C ILE A 66 -8.90 -1.19 -5.78
N ALA A 67 -8.50 0.05 -6.06
CA ALA A 67 -9.36 1.03 -6.69
C ALA A 67 -9.75 0.57 -8.11
N ASP A 68 -8.79 0.13 -8.90
CA ASP A 68 -9.00 -0.34 -10.28
C ASP A 68 -9.91 -1.58 -10.28
N ALA A 69 -9.61 -2.59 -9.45
CA ALA A 69 -10.46 -3.76 -9.30
C ALA A 69 -11.89 -3.40 -8.84
N SER A 70 -12.03 -2.43 -7.93
CA SER A 70 -13.36 -1.97 -7.48
C SER A 70 -14.14 -1.29 -8.60
N HIS A 71 -13.48 -0.52 -9.46
CA HIS A 71 -14.09 0.10 -10.63
C HIS A 71 -14.49 -0.94 -11.68
N GLU A 72 -13.59 -1.88 -11.98
CA GLU A 72 -13.84 -2.95 -12.95
C GLU A 72 -14.96 -3.90 -12.49
N LEU A 73 -15.07 -4.19 -11.19
CA LEU A 73 -16.15 -5.01 -10.64
C LEU A 73 -17.48 -4.26 -10.51
N ARG A 74 -17.46 -2.93 -10.33
CA ARG A 74 -18.70 -2.14 -10.19
C ARG A 74 -19.58 -2.27 -11.44
N THR A 75 -18.99 -2.18 -12.62
CA THR A 75 -19.70 -2.26 -13.90
C THR A 75 -20.49 -3.58 -14.09
N PRO A 76 -19.86 -4.77 -14.04
CA PRO A 76 -20.55 -6.04 -14.19
C PRO A 76 -21.55 -6.30 -13.05
N ILE A 77 -21.24 -5.90 -11.81
CA ILE A 77 -22.21 -6.01 -10.69
C ILE A 77 -23.44 -5.12 -10.94
N THR A 78 -23.26 -3.90 -11.45
CA THR A 78 -24.37 -3.04 -11.83
C THR A 78 -25.20 -3.66 -12.97
N ALA A 79 -24.56 -4.25 -13.98
CA ALA A 79 -25.25 -4.95 -15.05
C ALA A 79 -26.07 -6.14 -14.53
N LEU A 80 -25.49 -6.98 -13.67
CA LEU A 80 -26.18 -8.10 -13.03
C LEU A 80 -27.38 -7.64 -12.19
N ARG A 81 -27.25 -6.53 -11.47
CA ARG A 81 -28.37 -5.92 -10.75
C ARG A 81 -29.48 -5.52 -11.70
N THR A 82 -29.16 -4.84 -12.81
CA THR A 82 -30.16 -4.44 -13.82
C THR A 82 -30.88 -5.64 -14.44
N PHE A 83 -30.15 -6.71 -14.78
CA PHE A 83 -30.79 -7.94 -15.28
C PHE A 83 -31.73 -8.56 -14.25
N ASN A 84 -31.34 -8.56 -12.98
CA ASN A 84 -32.20 -9.06 -11.89
C ASN A 84 -33.48 -8.21 -11.75
N GLU A 85 -33.36 -6.88 -11.79
CA GLU A 85 -34.51 -5.95 -11.74
C GLU A 85 -35.48 -6.19 -12.91
N LEU A 86 -34.97 -6.43 -14.12
CA LEU A 86 -35.79 -6.76 -15.29
C LEU A 86 -36.49 -8.10 -15.16
N LEU A 87 -35.78 -9.13 -14.66
CA LEU A 87 -36.31 -10.47 -14.41
C LEU A 87 -37.39 -10.50 -13.31
N GLN A 88 -37.32 -9.57 -12.35
CA GLN A 88 -38.34 -9.38 -11.31
C GLN A 88 -39.52 -8.51 -11.78
N GLY A 89 -39.40 -7.86 -12.94
CA GLY A 89 -40.36 -6.92 -13.48
C GLY A 89 -40.95 -7.36 -14.84
N PRO A 90 -40.97 -6.50 -15.87
CA PRO A 90 -41.67 -6.75 -17.14
C PRO A 90 -41.26 -8.02 -17.88
N ALA A 91 -40.03 -8.50 -17.68
CA ALA A 91 -39.53 -9.71 -18.34
C ALA A 91 -39.93 -11.00 -17.61
N ALA A 92 -40.56 -10.89 -16.43
CA ALA A 92 -41.06 -12.04 -15.70
C ALA A 92 -42.16 -12.76 -16.51
N ASP A 93 -43.00 -12.06 -17.26
CA ASP A 93 -44.19 -12.67 -17.85
C ASP A 93 -43.92 -13.40 -19.18
N GLU A 94 -42.73 -13.22 -19.77
CA GLU A 94 -42.35 -13.80 -21.06
C GLU A 94 -41.20 -14.81 -20.91
N PRO A 95 -41.45 -16.12 -21.10
CA PRO A 95 -40.44 -17.17 -20.89
C PRO A 95 -39.19 -17.04 -21.77
N ALA A 96 -39.33 -16.55 -23.02
CA ALA A 96 -38.20 -16.37 -23.94
C ALA A 96 -37.26 -15.25 -23.45
N THR A 97 -37.82 -14.07 -23.14
CA THR A 97 -37.11 -12.90 -22.61
C THR A 97 -36.43 -13.20 -21.27
N ARG A 98 -37.10 -13.97 -20.40
CA ARG A 98 -36.52 -14.46 -19.15
C ARG A 98 -35.29 -15.35 -19.39
N GLY A 99 -35.37 -16.27 -20.35
CA GLY A 99 -34.26 -17.16 -20.71
C GLY A 99 -33.03 -16.41 -21.23
N GLU A 100 -33.24 -15.37 -22.04
CA GLU A 100 -32.18 -14.51 -22.56
C GLU A 100 -31.43 -13.77 -21.45
N PHE A 101 -32.15 -13.10 -20.53
CA PHE A 101 -31.52 -12.38 -19.41
C PHE A 101 -30.79 -13.29 -18.42
N LEU A 102 -31.25 -14.53 -18.22
CA LEU A 102 -30.54 -15.52 -17.41
C LEU A 102 -29.23 -15.95 -18.10
N SER A 103 -29.24 -16.15 -19.41
CA SER A 103 -28.04 -16.47 -20.19
C SER A 103 -27.02 -15.33 -20.17
N GLU A 104 -27.47 -14.09 -20.30
CA GLU A 104 -26.61 -12.90 -20.21
C GLU A 104 -26.04 -12.71 -18.80
N SER A 105 -26.86 -12.95 -17.77
CA SER A 105 -26.38 -12.92 -16.38
C SER A 105 -25.31 -13.99 -16.12
N GLN A 106 -25.51 -15.22 -16.61
CA GLN A 106 -24.52 -16.28 -16.51
C GLN A 106 -23.22 -15.89 -17.23
N THR A 107 -23.33 -15.34 -18.43
CA THR A 107 -22.16 -14.87 -19.20
C THR A 107 -21.39 -13.78 -18.48
N GLN A 108 -22.06 -12.84 -17.81
CA GLN A 108 -21.39 -11.82 -17.00
C GLN A 108 -20.72 -12.41 -15.75
N ILE A 109 -21.35 -13.39 -15.09
CA ILE A 109 -20.75 -14.09 -13.94
C ILE A 109 -19.50 -14.86 -14.38
N ASP A 110 -19.53 -15.53 -15.54
CA ASP A 110 -18.40 -16.31 -16.05
C ASP A 110 -17.21 -15.42 -16.50
N ARG A 111 -17.45 -14.12 -16.70
CA ARG A 111 -16.42 -13.12 -17.04
C ARG A 111 -15.76 -12.47 -15.83
N LEU A 112 -16.33 -12.63 -14.63
CA LEU A 112 -15.78 -12.14 -13.36
C LEU A 112 -14.71 -13.09 -12.81
#